data_AF-A0A2M8EU47-F1
#
_entry.id   AF-A0A2M8EU47-F1
#
_cell.length_a   1.000
_cell.length_b   1.000
_cell.length_c   1.000
_cell.angle_alpha   90.00
_cell.angle_beta   90.00
_cell.angle_gamma   90.00
#
_symmetry.space_group_name_H-M   'P 1'
#
loop_
_entity.id
_entity.type
_entity.pdbx_description
1 polymer ?
#
loop_
_entity_poly.entity_id
_entity_poly.type
_entity_poly.pdbx_seq_one_letter_code
_entity_poly.pdbx_strand_id
1 'polypeptide(L)' 'MKLHFLTGSKNKFEEVKAVLEEVEQLDIDLPEIQEIDAIKIIKAKLLEALNHQQGEFLVMRKVMKKFSFLKDR' A
#
# COMPACT_ATOMS: atom_id res chain seq x y z
N MET A 1 -7.00 7.34 18.08
CA MET A 1 -5.80 6.64 17.61
C MET A 1 -5.64 7.01 16.14
N LYS A 2 -4.41 7.18 15.64
CA LYS A 2 -4.19 7.66 14.26
C LYS A 2 -3.88 6.49 13.33
N LEU A 3 -4.52 6.47 12.16
CA LEU A 3 -4.32 5.43 11.14
C LEU A 3 -3.15 5.82 10.23
N HIS A 4 -2.13 4.97 10.11
CA HIS A 4 -0.96 5.24 9.29
C HIS A 4 -1.11 4.63 7.91
N PHE A 5 -1.17 5.46 6.87
CA PHE A 5 -1.18 5.00 5.49
C PHE A 5 0.24 4.83 4.95
N LEU A 6 0.60 3.56 4.71
CA LEU A 6 1.88 3.15 4.16
C LEU A 6 1.97 3.49 2.66
N THR A 7 2.54 4.65 2.34
CA THR A 7 2.71 5.11 0.95
C THR A 7 3.85 6.12 0.82
N GLY A 8 4.69 5.96 -0.21
CA GLY A 8 5.61 7.01 -0.67
C GLY A 8 4.99 7.98 -1.69
N SER A 9 3.71 7.78 -2.05
CA SER A 9 3.01 8.62 -3.04
C SER A 9 2.13 9.66 -2.36
N LYS A 10 2.57 10.93 -2.41
CA LYS A 10 1.80 12.08 -1.89
C LYS A 10 0.41 12.20 -2.52
N ASN A 11 0.31 12.04 -3.84
CA ASN A 11 -0.99 12.14 -4.53
C ASN A 11 -2.02 11.13 -4.00
N LYS A 12 -1.61 9.88 -3.80
CA LYS A 12 -2.50 8.86 -3.23
C LYS A 12 -2.85 9.13 -1.78
N PHE A 13 -1.92 9.68 -1.01
CA PHE A 13 -2.22 10.09 0.36
C PHE A 13 -3.31 11.16 0.38
N GLU A 14 -3.22 12.18 -0.47
CA GLU A 14 -4.28 13.20 -0.58
C GLU A 14 -5.63 12.61 -1.00
N GLU A 15 -5.64 11.66 -1.94
CA GLU A 15 -6.88 10.92 -2.32
C GLU A 15 -7.50 10.18 -1.13
N VAL A 16 -6.67 9.48 -0.34
CA VAL A 16 -7.15 8.73 0.84
C VAL A 16 -7.58 9.67 1.95
N LYS A 17 -6.83 10.75 2.20
CA LYS A 17 -7.12 11.77 3.21
C LYS A 17 -8.41 12.52 2.92
N ALA A 18 -8.76 12.69 1.64
CA ALA A 18 -10.05 13.28 1.26
C ALA A 18 -11.26 12.39 1.64
N VAL A 19 -11.04 11.09 1.91
CA VAL A 19 -12.09 10.13 2.29
C VAL A 19 -12.01 9.76 3.78
N LEU A 20 -10.80 9.73 4.35
CA LEU A 20 -10.53 9.37 5.74
C LEU A 20 -9.85 10.55 6.45
N GLU A 21 -10.59 11.24 7.33
CA GLU A 21 -10.10 12.47 7.98
C GLU A 21 -8.93 12.24 8.95
N GLU A 22 -8.84 11.08 9.61
CA GLU A 22 -7.83 10.77 10.63
C GLU A 22 -6.72 9.83 10.13
N VAL A 23 -6.15 10.13 8.95
CA VAL A 23 -5.05 9.37 8.34
C VAL A 23 -3.76 10.16 8.28
N GLU A 24 -2.65 9.54 8.66
CA GLU A 24 -1.30 10.09 8.54
C GLU A 24 -0.49 9.31 7.51
N GLN A 25 0.29 10.00 6.69
CA GLN A 25 1.21 9.34 5.76
C GLN A 25 2.38 8.77 6.55
N LEU A 26 2.65 7.48 6.36
CA LEU A 26 3.88 6.86 6.82
C LEU A 26 4.70 6.46 5.60
N ASP A 27 5.76 7.24 5.37
CA ASP A 27 6.71 7.04 4.28
C ASP A 27 7.95 6.33 4.84
N ILE A 28 7.92 5.00 4.75
CA ILE A 28 9.01 4.12 5.19
C ILE A 28 9.38 3.18 4.04
N ASP A 29 10.65 2.78 4.01
CA ASP A 29 11.12 1.77 3.07
C ASP A 29 10.49 0.41 3.42
N LEU A 30 9.65 -0.08 2.51
CA LEU A 30 8.97 -1.37 2.65
C LEU A 30 9.57 -2.40 1.70
N PRO A 31 9.57 -3.69 2.08
CA PRO A 31 10.10 -4.74 1.22
C PRO A 31 9.25 -4.88 -0.06
N GLU A 32 9.91 -4.79 -1.22
CA GLU A 32 9.31 -5.10 -2.52
C GLU A 32 9.47 -6.59 -2.85
N ILE A 33 8.52 -7.38 -2.35
CA ILE A 33 8.53 -8.84 -2.54
C ILE A 33 7.83 -9.22 -3.85
N GLN A 34 8.54 -9.96 -4.71
CA GLN A 34 7.95 -10.60 -5.88
C GLN A 34 7.25 -11.91 -5.49
N GLU A 35 5.97 -11.80 -5.15
CA GLU A 35 5.12 -12.93 -4.77
C GLU A 35 3.73 -12.79 -5.44
N ILE A 36 3.10 -13.92 -5.73
CA ILE A 36 1.78 -13.97 -6.38
C ILE A 36 0.70 -13.72 -5.31
N ASP A 37 0.84 -14.34 -4.14
CA ASP A 37 -0.09 -14.19 -3.02
C ASP A 37 -0.07 -12.77 -2.42
N ALA A 38 -1.21 -12.09 -2.50
CA ALA A 38 -1.36 -10.73 -1.98
C ALA A 38 -1.26 -10.67 -0.46
N ILE A 39 -1.74 -11.70 0.23
CA ILE A 39 -1.76 -11.73 1.69
C ILE A 39 -0.33 -11.77 2.21
N LYS A 40 0.56 -12.55 1.58
CA LYS A 40 1.97 -12.60 1.97
C LYS A 40 2.68 -11.27 1.78
N ILE A 41 2.43 -10.57 0.67
CA ILE A 41 3.01 -9.25 0.42
C ILE A 41 2.52 -8.23 1.44
N ILE A 42 1.21 -8.19 1.69
CA ILE A 42 0.60 -7.29 2.67
C ILE A 42 1.18 -7.59 4.06
N LYS A 43 1.23 -8.86 4.45
CA LYS A 43 1.76 -9.28 5.76
C LYS A 43 3.21 -8.84 5.95
N ALA A 44 4.07 -9.03 4.96
CA ALA A 44 5.46 -8.61 5.07
C ALA A 44 5.61 -7.09 5.21
N LYS A 45 4.81 -6.32 4.48
CA LYS A 45 4.79 -4.85 4.61
C LYS A 45 4.31 -4.39 5.98
N LEU A 46 3.28 -5.03 6.53
CA LEU A 46 2.77 -4.72 7.86
C LEU A 46 3.75 -5.11 8.97
N LEU A 47 4.41 -6.26 8.84
CA LEU A 47 5.44 -6.68 9.78
C LEU A 47 6.62 -5.70 9.78
N GLU A 48 7.04 -5.23 8.60
CA GLU A 48 8.07 -4.19 8.54
C GLU A 48 7.58 -2.90 9.18
N ALA A 49 6.37 -2.43 8.88
CA ALA A 49 5.83 -1.22 9.51
C ALA A 49 5.79 -1.31 11.05
N LEU A 50 5.48 -2.49 11.60
CA LEU A 50 5.50 -2.76 13.03
C LEU A 50 6.89 -2.70 13.66
N ASN A 51 7.96 -2.94 12.88
CA ASN A 51 9.35 -2.77 13.35
C ASN A 51 9.73 -1.29 13.50
N HIS A 52 9.07 -0.39 12.74
CA HIS A 52 9.35 1.05 12.76
C HIS A 52 8.53 1.78 13.82
N GLN A 53 7.24 1.44 13.95
CA GLN A 53 6.38 1.99 14.99
C GLN A 53 5.19 1.08 15.29
N GLN A 54 4.58 1.25 16.46
CA GLN A 54 3.32 0.60 16.79
C GLN A 54 2.14 1.46 16.37
N GLY A 55 1.05 0.85 15.91
CA GLY A 55 -0.17 1.55 15.56
C GLY A 55 -1.09 0.76 14.64
N GLU A 56 -2.10 1.45 14.13
CA GLU A 56 -2.96 0.94 13.07
C GLU A 56 -2.40 1.36 11.70
N PHE A 57 -2.48 0.44 10.74
CA PHE A 57 -1.88 0.63 9.42
C PHE A 57 -2.88 0.36 8.30
N LEU A 58 -2.83 1.21 7.28
CA LEU A 58 -3.47 1.02 6.00
C LEU A 58 -2.38 0.74 4.96
N VAL A 59 -2.55 -0.31 4.15
CA VAL A 59 -1.60 -0.68 3.10
C VAL A 59 -2.33 -1.05 1.81
N MET A 60 -1.80 -0.61 0.68
CA MET A 60 -2.34 -0.92 -0.64
C MET A 60 -1.34 -1.76 -1.46
N ARG A 61 -1.86 -2.78 -2.16
CA ARG A 61 -1.10 -3.52 -3.19
C ARG A 61 -1.61 -3.12 -4.57
N LYS A 62 -0.70 -2.70 -5.46
CA LYS A 62 -1.01 -2.53 -6.88
C LYS A 62 -1.02 -3.91 -7.54
N VAL A 63 -2.12 -4.26 -8.20
CA VAL A 63 -2.20 -5.46 -9.06
C VAL A 63 -1.98 -5.00 -10.49
N MET A 64 -0.90 -5.47 -11.13
CA MET A 64 -0.70 -5.27 -12.56
C MET A 64 -1.62 -6.22 -13.33
N LYS A 65 -2.64 -5.70 -14.01
CA LYS A 65 -3.39 -6.44 -15.03
C LYS A 65 -2.79 -6.11 -16.40
N LYS A 66 -2.14 -7.09 -17.03
CA LYS A 66 -1.74 -6.98 -18.44
C LYS A 66 -2.97 -7.31 -19.30
N PHE A 67 -3.54 -6.30 -19.94
CA PHE A 67 -4.55 -6.49 -20.98
C PHE A 67 -3.86 -6.46 -22.34
N SER A 68 -3.75 -7.62 -22.98
CA SER A 68 -3.38 -7.70 -24.40
C SER A 68 -4.67 -7.76 -25.22
N PHE A 69 -5.02 -6.65 -25.85
CA PHE A 69 -6.03 -6.64 -26.91
C PHE A 69 -5.39 -7.26 -28.15
N LEU A 70 -5.80 -8.49 -28.50
CA LEU A 70 -5.60 -9.00 -29.85
C LEU A 70 -6.47 -8.14 -30.76
N LYS A 71 -5.82 -7.31 -31.58
CA LYS A 71 -6.49 -6.58 -32.64
C LYS A 71 -6.78 -7.61 -33.72
N ASP A 72 -7.96 -8.22 -33.67
CA ASP A 72 -8.44 -9.08 -34.75
C ASP A 72 -8.38 -8.28 -36.06
N ARG A 73 -7.64 -8.83 -37.01
CA ARG A 73 -7.49 -8.33 -38.38
C ARG A 73 -8.62 -8.84 -39.24
#